data_AF-W9HKD8-F1
#
_entry.id   AF-W9HKD8-F1
#
_cell.length_a   1.000
_cell.length_b   1.000
_cell.length_c   1.000
_cell.angle_alpha   90.00
_cell.angle_beta   90.00
_cell.angle_gamma   90.00
#
_symmetry.space_group_name_H-M   'P 1'
#
loop_
_entity.id
_entity.type
_entity.pdbx_description
1 polymer ?
#
loop_
_entity_poly.entity_id
_entity_poly.type
_entity_poly.pdbx_seq_one_letter_code
_entity_poly.pdbx_strand_id
1 'polypeptide(L)'
;MFENDTDDSASNVCVKGGFNPDNRESLPFLYAIYRLGAEFYYYLAPRLEIPLPPVSYAGTDTVNGQGIVVMNDLKAQGYTFGSPLETWPVERARMSVEQLATLHASTWGIQVKGFPLDAVVGLLAPEEWDKRFAPGARPLVPKLMEDRERMTAASKALWASDSKMKCIVHGDAHIGNTFISPTGEPGFLDWQASHAASALHDVAYLHRRLNVNSRSPRS
;
A
#
# COMPACT_ATOMS: atom_id res chain seq x y z
N MET A 1 -16.02 30.80 24.52
CA MET A 1 -17.17 29.93 24.77
C MET A 1 -16.94 28.75 23.85
N PHE A 2 -16.30 27.70 24.37
CA PHE A 2 -16.11 26.46 23.62
C PHE A 2 -17.27 25.58 24.06
N GLU A 3 -18.26 25.43 23.20
CA GLU A 3 -19.31 24.44 23.41
C GLU A 3 -18.64 23.07 23.32
N ASN A 4 -18.57 22.39 24.46
CA ASN A 4 -18.38 20.95 24.53
C ASN A 4 -19.66 20.32 23.99
N ASP A 5 -19.76 20.21 22.68
CA ASP A 5 -20.57 19.15 22.08
C ASP A 5 -19.82 17.85 22.30
N THR A 6 -20.05 17.24 23.46
CA THR A 6 -19.78 15.82 23.65
C THR A 6 -20.80 15.03 22.83
N ASP A 7 -20.58 14.99 21.51
CA ASP A 7 -21.11 13.91 20.69
C ASP A 7 -20.39 12.64 21.14
N ASP A 8 -21.07 11.86 21.99
CA ASP A 8 -20.61 10.58 22.53
C ASP A 8 -20.65 9.47 21.46
N SER A 9 -20.82 9.83 20.17
CA SER A 9 -20.41 8.99 19.05
C SER A 9 -18.88 8.99 18.98
N ALA A 10 -18.25 8.26 19.89
CA ALA A 10 -16.86 7.85 19.69
C ALA A 10 -16.81 7.13 18.35
N SER A 11 -16.41 7.85 17.30
CA SER A 11 -16.32 7.31 15.96
C SER A 11 -15.30 6.20 16.07
N ASN A 12 -15.68 4.96 15.76
CA ASN A 12 -14.71 3.88 15.72
C ASN A 12 -13.60 4.32 14.76
N VAL A 13 -12.39 4.48 15.26
CA VAL A 13 -11.23 4.93 14.49
C VAL A 13 -10.14 3.88 14.53
N CYS A 14 -9.44 3.77 13.41
CA CYS A 14 -8.21 3.01 13.28
C CYS A 14 -7.04 4.00 13.33
N VAL A 15 -6.09 3.76 14.24
CA VAL A 15 -4.85 4.54 14.33
C VAL A 15 -3.71 3.70 13.78
N LYS A 16 -2.97 4.23 12.79
CA LYS A 16 -1.79 3.59 12.19
C LYS A 16 -0.54 4.41 12.47
N GLY A 17 0.51 3.74 12.91
CA GLY A 17 1.83 4.31 13.22
C GLY A 17 2.75 3.29 13.89
N GLY A 18 4.00 3.68 14.12
CA GLY A 18 4.97 2.88 14.88
C GLY A 18 4.72 2.96 16.38
N PHE A 19 3.87 2.06 16.90
CA PHE A 19 3.53 2.01 18.34
C PHE A 19 4.29 0.94 19.11
N ASN A 20 4.96 0.01 18.42
CA ASN A 20 5.81 -0.98 19.07
C ASN A 20 7.20 -0.35 19.34
N PRO A 21 7.60 -0.11 20.60
CA PRO A 21 8.89 0.48 20.92
C PRO A 21 10.07 -0.38 20.45
N ASP A 22 9.93 -1.70 20.43
CA ASP A 22 10.99 -2.62 20.01
C ASP A 22 11.37 -2.42 18.54
N ASN A 23 10.41 -2.02 17.71
CA ASN A 23 10.63 -1.75 16.28
C ASN A 23 11.48 -0.51 16.05
N ARG A 24 11.54 0.43 17.00
CA ARG A 24 12.30 1.67 16.85
C ARG A 24 13.79 1.42 16.78
N GLU A 25 14.29 0.50 17.59
CA GLU A 25 15.71 0.13 17.61
C GLU A 25 16.03 -0.97 16.60
N SER A 26 15.14 -1.98 16.48
CA SER A 26 15.42 -3.16 15.66
C SER A 26 15.13 -2.96 14.17
N LEU A 27 14.18 -2.09 13.81
CA LEU A 27 13.71 -1.89 12.44
C LEU A 27 13.49 -0.38 12.14
N PRO A 28 14.55 0.45 12.22
CA PRO A 28 14.41 1.91 12.09
C PRO A 28 13.79 2.36 10.75
N PHE A 29 13.90 1.54 9.70
CA PHE A 29 13.27 1.81 8.41
C PHE A 29 11.72 1.84 8.47
N LEU A 30 11.08 1.18 9.45
CA LEU A 30 9.62 1.20 9.59
C LEU A 30 9.09 2.60 9.87
N TYR A 31 9.85 3.44 10.58
CA TYR A 31 9.45 4.82 10.85
C TYR A 31 9.41 5.66 9.57
N ALA A 32 10.36 5.45 8.67
CA ALA A 32 10.32 6.06 7.34
C ALA A 32 9.07 5.63 6.54
N ILE A 33 8.68 4.36 6.66
CA ILE A 33 7.46 3.83 6.02
C ILE A 33 6.20 4.45 6.62
N TYR A 34 6.08 4.53 7.96
CA TYR A 34 4.93 5.19 8.61
C TYR A 34 4.82 6.66 8.21
N ARG A 35 5.96 7.35 8.10
CA ARG A 35 6.04 8.73 7.62
C ARG A 35 5.51 8.87 6.19
N LEU A 36 5.90 8.00 5.27
CA LEU A 36 5.39 8.00 3.89
C LEU A 36 3.87 7.88 3.83
N GLY A 37 3.30 6.97 4.62
CA GLY A 37 1.85 6.81 4.70
C GLY A 37 1.14 8.08 5.17
N ALA A 38 1.68 8.75 6.20
CA ALA A 38 1.12 10.02 6.69
C ALA A 38 1.28 11.16 5.67
N GLU A 39 2.44 11.27 5.00
CA GLU A 39 2.69 12.27 3.96
C GLU A 39 1.77 12.07 2.74
N PHE A 40 1.46 10.82 2.36
CA PHE A 40 0.48 10.52 1.32
C PHE A 40 -0.89 11.13 1.66
N TYR A 41 -1.43 10.83 2.85
CA TYR A 41 -2.75 11.32 3.23
C TYR A 41 -2.79 12.83 3.46
N TYR A 42 -1.67 13.44 3.87
CA TYR A 42 -1.58 14.87 4.07
C TYR A 42 -1.45 15.65 2.75
N TYR A 43 -0.55 15.22 1.86
CA TYR A 43 -0.23 15.98 0.65
C TYR A 43 -0.96 15.50 -0.60
N LEU A 44 -1.11 14.19 -0.80
CA LEU A 44 -1.56 13.64 -2.08
C LEU A 44 -3.06 13.32 -2.05
N ALA A 45 -3.55 12.64 -1.03
CA ALA A 45 -4.95 12.24 -0.92
C ALA A 45 -5.97 13.37 -1.19
N PRO A 46 -5.80 14.61 -0.69
CA PRO A 46 -6.76 15.69 -0.95
C PRO A 46 -6.84 16.15 -2.42
N ARG A 47 -5.91 15.70 -3.27
CA ARG A 47 -5.80 16.07 -4.69
C ARG A 47 -6.21 14.92 -5.62
N LEU A 48 -6.54 13.75 -5.08
CA LEU A 48 -6.87 12.57 -5.85
C LEU A 48 -8.38 12.36 -5.91
N GLU A 49 -8.87 12.05 -7.11
CA GLU A 49 -10.27 11.68 -7.35
C GLU A 49 -10.41 10.15 -7.40
N ILE A 50 -10.01 9.48 -6.32
CA ILE A 50 -10.13 8.02 -6.16
C ILE A 50 -10.75 7.69 -4.80
N PRO A 51 -11.40 6.53 -4.62
CA PRO A 51 -11.88 6.09 -3.32
C PRO A 51 -10.73 5.95 -2.33
N LEU A 52 -10.80 6.69 -1.22
CA LEU A 52 -9.85 6.63 -0.11
C LEU A 52 -10.62 6.52 1.21
N PRO A 53 -10.04 5.88 2.24
CA PRO A 53 -10.65 5.89 3.57
C PRO A 53 -10.76 7.33 4.09
N PRO A 54 -11.87 7.69 4.77
CA PRO A 54 -11.95 8.96 5.48
C PRO A 54 -10.86 9.03 6.56
N VAL A 55 -10.01 10.06 6.47
CA VAL A 55 -8.92 10.32 7.41
C VAL A 55 -9.23 11.59 8.19
N SER A 56 -9.27 11.49 9.51
CA SER A 56 -9.48 12.63 10.41
C SER A 56 -8.17 13.30 10.82
N TYR A 57 -7.05 12.58 10.75
CA TYR A 57 -5.72 13.11 11.03
C TYR A 57 -4.63 12.39 10.24
N ALA A 58 -3.70 13.15 9.67
CA ALA A 58 -2.44 12.65 9.13
C ALA A 58 -1.31 13.62 9.50
N GLY A 59 -0.27 13.12 10.16
CA GLY A 59 0.79 13.97 10.67
C GLY A 59 2.12 13.24 10.79
N THR A 60 3.21 14.01 10.74
CA THR A 60 4.55 13.50 10.91
C THR A 60 5.29 14.27 11.99
N ASP A 61 6.06 13.55 12.79
CA ASP A 61 7.03 14.12 13.71
C ASP A 61 8.37 14.22 12.99
N THR A 62 8.81 15.46 12.72
CA THR A 62 10.08 15.72 12.02
C THR A 62 11.31 15.47 12.89
N VAL A 63 11.15 15.35 14.22
CA VAL A 63 12.22 15.08 15.18
C VAL A 63 12.42 13.58 15.34
N ASN A 64 11.35 12.82 15.58
CA ASN A 64 11.44 11.37 15.83
C ASN A 64 11.18 10.50 14.58
N GLY A 65 10.75 11.10 13.47
CA GLY A 65 10.51 10.40 12.20
C GLY A 65 9.23 9.57 12.17
N GLN A 66 8.36 9.69 13.17
CA GLN A 66 7.08 8.97 13.24
C GLN A 66 6.06 9.58 12.27
N GLY A 67 5.33 8.73 11.55
CA GLY A 67 4.08 9.09 10.89
C GLY A 67 2.88 8.50 11.61
N ILE A 68 1.80 9.27 11.74
CA ILE A 68 0.53 8.83 12.31
C ILE A 68 -0.59 9.16 11.35
N VAL A 69 -1.48 8.20 11.14
CA VAL A 69 -2.74 8.37 10.43
C VAL A 69 -3.87 7.88 11.32
N VAL A 70 -4.90 8.72 11.50
CA VAL A 70 -6.17 8.36 12.16
C VAL A 70 -7.24 8.35 11.09
N MET A 71 -7.89 7.21 10.90
CA MET A 71 -8.92 7.02 9.87
C MET A 71 -10.15 6.39 10.48
N ASN A 72 -11.31 6.59 9.83
CA ASN A 72 -12.53 5.95 10.28
C ASN A 72 -12.42 4.42 10.16
N ASP A 73 -13.02 3.71 11.09
CA ASP A 73 -13.20 2.27 11.00
C ASP A 73 -14.15 1.95 9.84
N LEU A 74 -13.57 1.49 8.74
CA LEU A 74 -14.34 1.11 7.55
C LEU A 74 -15.25 -0.09 7.82
N LYS A 75 -14.84 -1.01 8.72
CA LYS A 75 -15.65 -2.19 9.06
C LYS A 75 -16.93 -1.78 9.77
N ALA A 76 -16.84 -0.80 10.68
CA ALA A 76 -18.00 -0.22 11.35
C ALA A 76 -18.97 0.45 10.35
N GLN A 77 -18.50 0.84 9.16
CA GLN A 77 -19.29 1.43 8.08
C GLN A 77 -19.77 0.41 7.03
N GLY A 78 -19.58 -0.89 7.28
CA GLY A 78 -20.06 -1.96 6.40
C GLY A 78 -19.13 -2.27 5.22
N TYR A 79 -17.91 -1.75 5.20
CA TYR A 79 -16.91 -2.12 4.21
C TYR A 79 -16.38 -3.53 4.49
N THR A 80 -15.94 -4.20 3.42
CA THR A 80 -15.18 -5.46 3.51
C THR A 80 -13.76 -5.25 2.99
N PHE A 81 -12.86 -6.22 3.23
CA PHE A 81 -11.46 -6.12 2.85
C PHE A 81 -11.10 -7.22 1.86
N GLY A 82 -10.25 -6.88 0.88
CA GLY A 82 -9.82 -7.85 -0.12
C GLY A 82 -8.97 -8.96 0.51
N SER A 83 -9.13 -10.18 0.00
CA SER A 83 -8.35 -11.33 0.42
C SER A 83 -7.48 -11.83 -0.74
N PRO A 84 -6.17 -12.02 -0.55
CA PRO A 84 -5.29 -12.64 -1.56
C PRO A 84 -5.69 -14.06 -1.95
N LEU A 85 -6.54 -14.71 -1.15
CA LEU A 85 -7.04 -16.06 -1.41
C LEU A 85 -8.24 -16.07 -2.36
N GLU A 86 -8.89 -14.93 -2.54
CA GLU A 86 -10.09 -14.80 -3.35
C GLU A 86 -9.76 -14.37 -4.78
N THR A 87 -10.63 -14.77 -5.71
CA THR A 87 -10.60 -14.26 -7.08
C THR A 87 -11.64 -13.17 -7.24
N TRP A 88 -11.30 -12.13 -7.98
CA TRP A 88 -12.22 -11.03 -8.26
C TRP A 88 -12.92 -11.18 -9.60
N PRO A 89 -14.20 -10.75 -9.71
CA PRO A 89 -14.85 -10.60 -10.99
C PRO A 89 -14.12 -9.54 -11.82
N VAL A 90 -14.17 -9.69 -13.15
CA VAL A 90 -13.52 -8.78 -14.11
C VAL A 90 -13.89 -7.32 -13.84
N GLU A 91 -15.14 -7.07 -13.49
CA GLU A 91 -15.64 -5.71 -13.26
C GLU A 91 -14.96 -5.02 -12.07
N ARG A 92 -14.75 -5.73 -10.95
CA ARG A 92 -14.04 -5.17 -9.78
C ARG A 92 -12.56 -4.93 -10.09
N ALA A 93 -11.95 -5.83 -10.86
CA ALA A 93 -10.58 -5.64 -11.33
C ALA A 93 -10.46 -4.41 -12.25
N ARG A 94 -11.42 -4.22 -13.17
CA ARG A 94 -11.51 -3.04 -14.05
C ARG A 94 -11.56 -1.76 -13.23
N MET A 95 -12.47 -1.66 -12.26
CA MET A 95 -12.60 -0.49 -11.38
C MET A 95 -11.29 -0.18 -10.64
N SER A 96 -10.57 -1.21 -10.18
CA SER A 96 -9.30 -1.03 -9.46
C SER A 96 -8.18 -0.53 -10.38
N VAL A 97 -8.14 -1.02 -11.63
CA VAL A 97 -7.20 -0.53 -12.64
C VAL A 97 -7.53 0.92 -13.03
N GLU A 98 -8.81 1.29 -13.09
CA GLU A 98 -9.22 2.67 -13.35
C GLU A 98 -8.77 3.63 -12.24
N GLN A 99 -8.84 3.21 -10.98
CA GLN A 99 -8.31 4.01 -9.88
C GLN A 99 -6.79 4.18 -9.95
N LEU A 100 -6.06 3.12 -10.28
CA LEU A 100 -4.62 3.22 -10.54
C LEU A 100 -4.34 4.16 -11.72
N ALA A 101 -5.12 4.09 -12.79
CA ALA A 101 -4.99 4.99 -13.93
C ALA A 101 -5.23 6.46 -13.53
N THR A 102 -6.23 6.75 -12.70
CA THR A 102 -6.48 8.11 -12.17
C THR A 102 -5.31 8.61 -11.32
N LEU A 103 -4.77 7.78 -10.42
CA LEU A 103 -3.56 8.10 -9.64
C LEU A 103 -2.35 8.38 -10.55
N HIS A 104 -2.09 7.48 -11.51
CA HIS A 104 -0.92 7.57 -12.38
C HIS A 104 -1.00 8.77 -13.32
N ALA A 105 -2.18 9.06 -13.87
CA ALA A 105 -2.40 10.20 -14.76
C ALA A 105 -2.30 11.53 -14.02
N SER A 106 -2.89 11.65 -12.83
CA SER A 106 -2.85 12.88 -12.02
C SER A 106 -1.44 13.23 -11.52
N THR A 107 -0.53 12.25 -11.48
CA THR A 107 0.85 12.41 -11.01
C THR A 107 1.89 12.18 -12.10
N TRP A 108 1.48 12.15 -13.37
CA TRP A 108 2.35 11.84 -14.49
C TRP A 108 3.51 12.83 -14.61
N GLY A 109 4.72 12.32 -14.74
CA GLY A 109 5.93 13.12 -14.90
C GLY A 109 6.42 13.81 -13.64
N ILE A 110 5.75 13.64 -12.49
CA ILE A 110 6.23 14.17 -11.20
C ILE A 110 7.64 13.62 -10.90
N GLN A 111 8.55 14.54 -10.60
CA GLN A 111 9.91 14.23 -10.15
C GLN A 111 9.96 14.34 -8.62
N VAL A 112 9.55 13.29 -7.92
CA VAL A 112 9.83 13.14 -6.48
C VAL A 112 10.89 12.08 -6.26
N LYS A 113 11.45 12.04 -5.05
CA LYS A 113 12.34 10.96 -4.63
C LYS A 113 11.63 9.60 -4.81
N GLY A 114 12.37 8.63 -5.33
CA GLY A 114 11.91 7.24 -5.40
C GLY A 114 11.74 6.63 -4.01
N PHE A 115 11.31 5.37 -3.95
CA PHE A 115 11.14 4.65 -2.69
C PHE A 115 12.46 4.67 -1.89
N PRO A 116 12.44 4.81 -0.55
CA PRO A 116 13.64 4.68 0.26
C PRO A 116 14.22 3.27 0.08
N LEU A 117 15.26 3.15 -0.75
CA LEU A 117 15.90 1.87 -1.09
C LEU A 117 16.38 1.13 0.16
N ASP A 118 16.79 1.87 1.18
CA ASP A 118 17.24 1.35 2.48
C ASP A 118 16.15 0.53 3.19
N ALA A 119 14.86 0.87 2.99
CA ALA A 119 13.76 0.12 3.59
C ALA A 119 13.62 -1.27 2.97
N VAL A 120 13.83 -1.42 1.66
CA VAL A 120 13.80 -2.74 1.03
C VAL A 120 15.07 -3.52 1.33
N VAL A 121 16.23 -2.87 1.25
CA VAL A 121 17.49 -3.52 1.57
C VAL A 121 17.46 -4.02 3.02
N GLY A 122 16.80 -3.31 3.93
CA GLY A 122 16.52 -3.78 5.29
C GLY A 122 15.69 -5.06 5.33
N LEU A 123 14.61 -5.16 4.53
CA LEU A 123 13.80 -6.38 4.43
C LEU A 123 14.54 -7.57 3.81
N LEU A 124 15.55 -7.30 2.98
CA LEU A 124 16.42 -8.30 2.35
C LEU A 124 17.75 -8.48 3.10
N ALA A 125 17.92 -7.86 4.27
CA ALA A 125 19.07 -8.06 5.12
C ALA A 125 19.14 -9.53 5.54
N PRO A 126 20.34 -10.12 5.72
CA PRO A 126 20.48 -11.54 6.06
C PRO A 126 19.58 -11.99 7.22
N GLU A 127 19.57 -11.22 8.30
CA GLU A 127 18.78 -11.52 9.51
C GLU A 127 17.26 -11.55 9.24
N GLU A 128 16.75 -10.63 8.41
CA GLU A 128 15.33 -10.55 8.07
C GLU A 128 14.93 -11.59 7.01
N TRP A 129 15.83 -11.90 6.08
CA TRP A 129 15.64 -12.94 5.09
C TRP A 129 15.58 -14.31 5.76
N ASP A 130 16.52 -14.61 6.65
CA ASP A 130 16.63 -15.91 7.32
C ASP A 130 15.38 -16.21 8.15
N LYS A 131 14.78 -15.20 8.79
CA LYS A 131 13.48 -15.35 9.48
C LYS A 131 12.36 -15.82 8.55
N ARG A 132 12.34 -15.35 7.29
CA ARG A 132 11.30 -15.66 6.29
C ARG A 132 11.56 -16.97 5.55
N PHE A 133 12.82 -17.40 5.47
CA PHE A 133 13.22 -18.66 4.81
C PHE A 133 13.59 -19.77 5.80
N ALA A 134 13.41 -19.54 7.11
CA ALA A 134 13.60 -20.52 8.16
C ALA A 134 12.73 -21.78 7.93
N PRO A 135 13.19 -22.96 8.39
CA PRO A 135 12.39 -24.18 8.36
C PRO A 135 11.01 -23.96 9.02
N GLY A 136 9.93 -24.25 8.30
CA GLY A 136 8.55 -24.06 8.77
C GLY A 136 7.91 -22.69 8.46
N ALA A 137 8.71 -21.66 8.15
CA ALA A 137 8.24 -20.34 7.71
C ALA A 137 8.43 -20.11 6.19
N ARG A 138 9.24 -20.96 5.55
CA ARG A 138 9.63 -20.83 4.14
C ARG A 138 8.42 -20.78 3.21
N PRO A 139 8.26 -19.72 2.39
CA PRO A 139 7.18 -19.64 1.42
C PRO A 139 7.41 -20.63 0.27
N LEU A 140 6.31 -21.13 -0.30
CA LEU A 140 6.35 -21.93 -1.53
C LEU A 140 6.66 -21.03 -2.72
N VAL A 141 7.94 -20.83 -3.01
CA VAL A 141 8.43 -20.03 -4.14
C VAL A 141 9.37 -20.87 -5.02
N PRO A 142 9.53 -20.53 -6.32
CA PRO A 142 10.54 -21.17 -7.16
C PRO A 142 11.94 -21.04 -6.54
N LYS A 143 12.78 -22.06 -6.69
CA LYS A 143 14.16 -22.10 -6.14
C LYS A 143 14.99 -20.86 -6.47
N LEU A 144 14.74 -20.27 -7.64
CA LEU A 144 15.38 -19.02 -8.09
C LEU A 144 15.10 -17.80 -7.21
N MET A 145 13.97 -17.78 -6.51
CA MET A 145 13.52 -16.71 -5.61
C MET A 145 14.00 -16.94 -4.17
N GLU A 146 14.66 -18.07 -3.91
CA GLU A 146 15.26 -18.39 -2.60
C GLU A 146 16.71 -17.86 -2.51
N ASP A 147 17.25 -17.36 -3.61
CA ASP A 147 18.55 -16.72 -3.67
C ASP A 147 18.42 -15.24 -3.28
N ARG A 148 18.81 -14.93 -2.02
CA ARG A 148 18.75 -13.58 -1.45
C ARG A 148 19.51 -12.54 -2.28
N GLU A 149 20.71 -12.88 -2.74
CA GLU A 149 21.55 -11.95 -3.49
C GLU A 149 20.94 -11.65 -4.85
N ARG A 150 20.40 -12.68 -5.52
CA ARG A 150 19.68 -12.50 -6.77
C ARG A 150 18.41 -11.67 -6.60
N MET A 151 17.62 -11.91 -5.55
CA MET A 151 16.43 -11.10 -5.28
C MET A 151 16.80 -9.65 -4.97
N THR A 152 17.86 -9.43 -4.20
CA THR A 152 18.40 -8.09 -3.93
C THR A 152 18.85 -7.37 -5.21
N ALA A 153 19.58 -8.06 -6.08
CA ALA A 153 20.02 -7.50 -7.36
C ALA A 153 18.84 -7.18 -8.28
N ALA A 154 17.84 -8.08 -8.37
CA ALA A 154 16.65 -7.88 -9.17
C ALA A 154 15.81 -6.69 -8.68
N SER A 155 15.61 -6.57 -7.36
CA SER A 155 14.91 -5.43 -6.75
C SER A 155 15.63 -4.11 -7.02
N LYS A 156 16.96 -4.06 -6.84
CA LYS A 156 17.77 -2.87 -7.16
C LYS A 156 17.68 -2.50 -8.64
N ALA A 157 17.74 -3.48 -9.54
CA ALA A 157 17.62 -3.24 -10.98
C ALA A 157 16.23 -2.71 -11.36
N LEU A 158 15.16 -3.23 -10.76
CA LEU A 158 13.80 -2.75 -10.99
C LEU A 158 13.65 -1.27 -10.61
N TRP A 159 14.14 -0.86 -9.43
CA TRP A 159 14.03 0.54 -8.99
C TRP A 159 15.02 1.49 -9.64
N ALA A 160 16.15 0.99 -10.13
CA ALA A 160 17.08 1.77 -10.95
C ALA A 160 16.58 1.95 -12.39
N SER A 161 15.57 1.18 -12.82
CA SER A 161 15.04 1.29 -14.18
C SER A 161 14.40 2.66 -14.42
N ASP A 162 14.80 3.30 -15.51
CA ASP A 162 14.18 4.55 -15.94
C ASP A 162 13.05 4.24 -16.91
N SER A 163 11.84 4.65 -16.55
CA SER A 163 10.63 4.43 -17.33
C SER A 163 10.07 5.76 -17.81
N LYS A 164 9.60 5.79 -19.06
CA LYS A 164 8.84 6.93 -19.58
C LYS A 164 7.44 7.05 -18.95
N MET A 165 6.99 6.02 -18.23
CA MET A 165 5.69 5.96 -17.53
C MET A 165 5.83 6.31 -16.05
N LYS A 166 6.63 7.31 -15.72
CA LYS A 166 6.97 7.66 -14.34
C LYS A 166 5.85 8.50 -13.72
N CYS A 167 5.32 8.02 -12.61
CA CYS A 167 4.24 8.64 -11.84
C CYS A 167 4.35 8.18 -10.37
N ILE A 168 3.48 8.68 -9.50
CA ILE A 168 3.35 8.11 -8.16
C ILE A 168 2.61 6.78 -8.28
N VAL A 169 3.19 5.73 -7.73
CA VAL A 169 2.57 4.41 -7.60
C VAL A 169 2.08 4.20 -6.18
N HIS A 170 1.07 3.35 -6.00
CA HIS A 170 0.68 2.83 -4.70
C HIS A 170 1.86 2.08 -4.05
N GLY A 171 2.57 1.27 -4.82
CA GLY A 171 3.80 0.57 -4.42
C GLY A 171 3.55 -0.83 -3.86
N ASP A 172 2.39 -1.03 -3.23
CA ASP A 172 1.95 -2.33 -2.67
C ASP A 172 0.50 -2.68 -3.07
N ALA A 173 0.17 -2.52 -4.36
CA ALA A 173 -1.20 -2.58 -4.90
C ALA A 173 -1.81 -4.00 -5.00
N HIS A 174 -1.53 -4.88 -4.05
CA HIS A 174 -2.07 -6.23 -4.04
C HIS A 174 -3.50 -6.25 -3.47
N ILE A 175 -4.30 -7.26 -3.84
CA ILE A 175 -5.72 -7.40 -3.41
C ILE A 175 -5.88 -7.34 -1.87
N GLY A 176 -4.91 -7.84 -1.09
CA GLY A 176 -4.96 -7.75 0.38
C GLY A 176 -4.96 -6.33 0.95
N ASN A 177 -4.54 -5.32 0.16
CA ASN A 177 -4.48 -3.91 0.53
C ASN A 177 -5.64 -3.16 -0.11
N THR A 178 -6.82 -3.77 -0.13
CA THR A 178 -8.02 -3.14 -0.69
C THR A 178 -9.17 -3.20 0.30
N PHE A 179 -10.02 -2.19 0.25
CA PHE A 179 -11.35 -2.20 0.83
C PHE A 179 -12.39 -2.32 -0.29
N ILE A 180 -13.59 -2.78 0.07
CA ILE A 180 -14.75 -2.85 -0.81
C ILE A 180 -15.89 -2.17 -0.08
N SER A 181 -16.46 -1.12 -0.68
CA SER A 181 -17.59 -0.38 -0.14
C SER A 181 -18.85 -1.25 -0.06
N PRO A 182 -19.88 -0.84 0.71
CA PRO A 182 -21.18 -1.50 0.70
C PRO A 182 -21.84 -1.59 -0.68
N THR A 183 -21.47 -0.70 -1.62
CA THR A 183 -21.95 -0.72 -3.01
C THR A 183 -21.09 -1.58 -3.94
N GLY A 184 -20.02 -2.18 -3.43
CA GLY A 184 -19.13 -3.08 -4.17
C GLY A 184 -17.95 -2.39 -4.88
N GLU A 185 -17.81 -1.07 -4.72
CA GLU A 185 -16.68 -0.31 -5.26
C GLU A 185 -15.39 -0.62 -4.47
N PRO A 186 -14.31 -1.06 -5.13
CA PRO A 186 -13.04 -1.28 -4.46
C PRO A 186 -12.35 0.04 -4.17
N GLY A 187 -11.38 0.03 -3.27
CA GLY A 187 -10.42 1.11 -3.07
C GLY A 187 -9.15 0.58 -2.43
N PHE A 188 -8.07 1.35 -2.49
CA PHE A 188 -6.77 0.92 -1.95
C PHE A 188 -6.53 1.43 -0.53
N LEU A 189 -5.94 0.57 0.28
CA LEU A 189 -5.45 0.83 1.63
C LEU A 189 -3.94 0.75 1.64
N ASP A 190 -3.36 1.23 2.72
CA ASP A 190 -1.94 1.04 3.01
C ASP A 190 -0.98 1.73 2.02
N TRP A 191 -1.11 3.06 1.96
CA TRP A 191 -0.29 3.94 1.14
C TRP A 191 1.12 4.22 1.70
N GLN A 192 1.65 3.34 2.56
CA GLN A 192 2.98 3.50 3.15
C GLN A 192 4.12 3.12 2.19
N ALA A 193 3.77 2.49 1.07
CA ALA A 193 4.69 2.10 0.01
C ALA A 193 4.75 3.10 -1.16
N SER A 194 4.05 4.24 -1.09
CA SER A 194 3.89 5.12 -2.26
C SER A 194 5.16 5.88 -2.61
N HIS A 195 5.50 5.89 -3.90
CA HIS A 195 6.73 6.50 -4.41
C HIS A 195 6.66 6.75 -5.92
N ALA A 196 7.65 7.46 -6.48
CA ALA A 196 7.79 7.56 -7.93
C ALA A 196 8.33 6.26 -8.53
N ALA A 197 7.58 5.63 -9.43
CA ALA A 197 8.00 4.47 -10.20
C ALA A 197 7.27 4.40 -11.55
N SER A 198 7.52 3.34 -12.32
CA SER A 198 6.76 3.02 -13.52
C SER A 198 5.33 2.64 -13.15
N ALA A 199 4.31 3.19 -13.83
CA ALA A 199 2.90 2.83 -13.67
C ALA A 199 2.65 1.30 -13.72
N LEU A 200 3.47 0.58 -14.49
CA LEU A 200 3.39 -0.88 -14.62
C LEU A 200 3.67 -1.64 -13.32
N HIS A 201 4.30 -1.01 -12.32
CA HIS A 201 4.56 -1.62 -11.01
C HIS A 201 3.27 -2.04 -10.31
N ASP A 202 2.31 -1.11 -10.18
CA ASP A 202 1.03 -1.40 -9.52
C ASP A 202 0.18 -2.35 -10.35
N VAL A 203 0.12 -2.14 -11.67
CA VAL A 203 -0.70 -2.96 -12.57
C VAL A 203 -0.22 -4.41 -12.53
N ALA A 204 1.09 -4.66 -12.59
CA ALA A 204 1.63 -6.01 -12.52
C ALA A 204 1.34 -6.67 -11.17
N TYR A 205 1.34 -5.92 -10.06
CA TYR A 205 1.14 -6.48 -8.74
C TYR A 205 -0.34 -6.82 -8.47
N LEU A 206 -1.27 -5.98 -8.91
CA LEU A 206 -2.71 -6.20 -8.74
C LEU A 206 -3.20 -7.49 -9.42
N HIS A 207 -2.69 -7.79 -10.63
CA HIS A 207 -3.26 -8.80 -11.53
C HIS A 207 -2.99 -10.27 -11.17
N ARG A 208 -2.39 -10.57 -10.01
CA ARG A 208 -1.86 -11.92 -9.74
C ARG A 208 -2.95 -13.02 -9.61
N ARG A 209 -4.26 -12.70 -9.54
CA ARG A 209 -5.37 -13.69 -9.54
C ARG A 209 -6.69 -13.17 -10.14
N LEU A 210 -6.77 -13.07 -11.47
CA LEU A 210 -8.04 -12.89 -12.18
C LEU A 210 -8.64 -14.23 -12.62
N ASN A 211 -9.96 -14.39 -12.48
CA ASN A 211 -10.69 -15.51 -13.06
C ASN A 211 -11.17 -15.14 -14.48
N VAL A 212 -10.52 -15.68 -15.50
CA VAL A 212 -10.85 -15.38 -16.92
C VAL A 212 -12.06 -16.19 -17.41
N ASN A 213 -12.64 -17.08 -16.59
CA ASN A 213 -13.75 -17.94 -17.00
C ASN A 213 -15.15 -17.32 -16.85
N SER A 214 -15.28 -16.05 -16.42
CA SER A 214 -16.58 -15.36 -16.44
C SER A 214 -16.87 -14.75 -17.81
N ARG A 215 -16.97 -15.58 -18.85
CA ARG A 215 -17.63 -15.17 -20.10
C ARG A 215 -19.14 -15.42 -19.93
N SER A 216 -19.94 -14.36 -20.01
CA SER A 216 -21.39 -14.46 -20.17
C SER A 216 -21.71 -15.41 -21.32
N PRO A 217 -22.73 -16.28 -21.22
CA PRO A 217 -23.29 -16.94 -22.39
C PRO A 217 -23.69 -15.83 -23.38
N ARG A 218 -23.19 -15.91 -24.62
CA ARG A 218 -23.73 -15.06 -25.69
C ARG A 218 -25.15 -15.57 -25.96
N SER A 219 -26.13 -14.68 -25.83
CA SER A 219 -27.49 -14.87 -26.36
C SER A 219 -27.47 -14.88 -27.87
#